data_AF-A0A800C666-F1
#
_entry.id   AF-A0A800C666-F1
#
_cell.length_a   1.000
_cell.length_b   1.000
_cell.length_c   1.000
_cell.angle_alpha   90.00
_cell.angle_beta   90.00
_cell.angle_gamma   90.00
#
_symmetry.space_group_name_H-M   'P 1'
#
loop_
_entity.id
_entity.type
_entity.pdbx_description
1 polymer ?
#
loop_
_entity_poly.entity_id
_entity_poly.type
_entity_poly.pdbx_seq_one_letter_code
_entity_poly.pdbx_strand_id
1 'polypeptide(L)'
;MTEKEAILGFMMGERMKAALIVATQMAMMIEGLAEHEKGGANKVFSTFLRTLYRDIGLAHKVAPQENWAEIRRELDGGLVMVDSKVSHGAMNNLSRAISHATTISNRAMTFLKDKGLL
;
A
#
# COMPACT_ATOMS: atom_id res chain seq x y z
N MET A 1 7.11 4.84 20.01
CA MET A 1 6.76 3.49 19.55
C MET A 1 6.96 2.54 20.71
N THR A 2 5.89 1.89 21.14
CA THR A 2 5.89 0.78 22.11
C THR A 2 6.21 -0.55 21.40
N GLU A 3 6.51 -1.61 22.16
CA GLU A 3 6.73 -2.96 21.60
C GLU A 3 5.51 -3.46 20.82
N LYS A 4 4.30 -3.22 21.37
CA LYS A 4 3.04 -3.56 20.68
C LYS A 4 2.90 -2.80 19.36
N GLU A 5 3.16 -1.50 19.35
CA GLU A 5 3.13 -0.69 18.12
C GLU A 5 4.18 -1.14 17.12
N ALA A 6 5.36 -1.57 17.57
CA ALA A 6 6.41 -2.09 16.72
C ALA A 6 6.02 -3.43 16.09
N ILE A 7 5.48 -4.38 16.88
CA ILE A 7 4.98 -5.67 16.38
C ILE A 7 3.88 -5.44 15.32
N LEU A 8 2.86 -4.65 15.66
CA LEU A 8 1.76 -4.36 14.74
C LEU A 8 2.24 -3.59 13.51
N GLY A 9 3.11 -2.60 13.70
CA GLY A 9 3.69 -1.81 12.62
C GLY A 9 4.51 -2.67 11.65
N PHE A 10 5.31 -3.60 12.15
CA PHE A 10 6.07 -4.55 11.33
C PHE A 10 5.15 -5.47 10.54
N MET A 11 4.21 -6.15 11.22
CA MET A 11 3.28 -7.09 10.58
C MET A 11 2.42 -6.41 9.51
N MET A 12 1.86 -5.24 9.82
CA MET A 12 1.03 -4.50 8.89
C MET A 12 1.87 -3.87 7.77
N GLY A 13 3.09 -3.41 8.06
CA GLY A 13 4.02 -2.87 7.07
C GLY A 13 4.38 -3.92 6.02
N GLU A 14 4.77 -5.12 6.43
CA GLU A 14 5.08 -6.22 5.53
C GLU A 14 3.86 -6.66 4.72
N ARG A 15 2.68 -6.77 5.35
CA ARG A 15 1.43 -7.11 4.67
C ARG A 15 1.06 -6.06 3.60
N MET A 16 1.16 -4.77 3.94
CA MET A 16 0.84 -3.68 3.00
C MET A 16 1.85 -3.63 1.86
N LYS A 17 3.14 -3.80 2.14
CA LYS A 17 4.20 -3.86 1.12
C LYS A 17 3.91 -4.96 0.09
N ALA A 18 3.61 -6.17 0.54
CA ALA A 18 3.24 -7.28 -0.34
C ALA A 18 2.00 -6.97 -1.18
N ALA A 19 0.96 -6.41 -0.58
CA ALA A 19 -0.26 -6.06 -1.30
C ALA A 19 -0.07 -4.93 -2.32
N LEU A 20 0.79 -3.95 -2.04
CA LEU A 20 1.14 -2.89 -2.98
C LEU A 20 1.97 -3.41 -4.16
N ILE A 21 2.83 -4.41 -3.96
CA ILE A 21 3.55 -5.09 -5.05
C ILE A 21 2.57 -5.85 -5.95
N VAL A 22 1.55 -6.50 -5.37
CA VAL A 22 0.48 -7.10 -6.18
C VAL A 22 -0.28 -6.01 -6.95
N ALA A 23 -0.55 -4.85 -6.32
CA ALA A 23 -1.20 -3.73 -6.98
C ALA A 23 -0.44 -3.23 -8.22
N THR A 24 0.90 -3.14 -8.16
CA THR A 24 1.70 -2.72 -9.32
C THR A 24 1.62 -3.73 -10.45
N GLN A 25 1.65 -5.02 -10.15
CA GLN A 25 1.47 -6.08 -11.16
C GLN A 25 0.08 -6.03 -11.80
N MET A 26 -0.96 -5.81 -11.01
CA MET A 26 -2.33 -5.63 -11.53
C MET A 26 -2.41 -4.42 -12.48
N ALA A 27 -1.84 -3.28 -12.09
CA ALA A 27 -1.85 -2.07 -12.92
C ALA A 27 -1.18 -2.29 -14.29
N MET A 28 -0.05 -3.01 -14.32
CA MET A 28 0.63 -3.37 -15.58
C MET A 28 -0.21 -4.34 -16.44
N MET A 29 -0.85 -5.33 -15.82
CA MET A 29 -1.66 -6.31 -16.53
C MET A 29 -2.90 -5.66 -17.18
N ILE A 30 -3.56 -4.75 -16.47
CA ILE A 30 -4.76 -4.05 -16.96
C ILE A 30 -4.47 -3.26 -18.25
N GLU A 31 -3.28 -2.68 -18.36
CA GLU A 31 -2.88 -1.92 -19.55
C GLU A 31 -2.89 -2.78 -20.83
N GLY A 32 -2.49 -4.05 -20.69
CA GLY A 32 -2.40 -5.02 -21.79
C GLY A 32 -3.72 -5.75 -22.13
N LEU A 33 -4.80 -5.53 -21.38
CA LEU A 33 -6.11 -6.15 -21.66
C LEU A 33 -6.77 -5.55 -22.90
N ALA A 34 -7.70 -6.29 -23.51
CA ALA A 34 -8.52 -5.75 -24.57
C ALA A 34 -9.46 -4.64 -24.02
N GLU A 35 -9.80 -3.66 -24.86
CA GLU A 35 -10.55 -2.47 -24.42
C GLU A 35 -11.88 -2.81 -23.72
N HIS A 36 -12.57 -3.86 -24.19
CA HIS A 36 -13.84 -4.31 -23.60
C HIS A 36 -13.69 -4.96 -22.21
N GLU A 37 -12.48 -5.40 -21.82
CA GLU A 37 -12.18 -5.99 -20.52
C GLU A 37 -11.72 -4.94 -19.50
N LYS A 38 -11.06 -3.86 -19.98
CA LYS A 38 -10.47 -2.81 -19.13
C LYS A 38 -11.47 -2.17 -18.17
N GLY A 39 -12.72 -1.98 -18.59
CA GLY A 39 -13.76 -1.38 -17.75
C GLY A 39 -14.02 -2.18 -16.46
N GLY A 40 -14.17 -3.50 -16.58
CA GLY A 40 -14.35 -4.40 -15.44
C GLY A 40 -13.09 -4.49 -14.59
N ALA A 41 -11.93 -4.63 -15.23
CA ALA A 41 -10.65 -4.76 -14.55
C ALA A 41 -10.30 -3.51 -13.71
N ASN A 42 -10.51 -2.30 -14.26
CA ASN A 42 -10.34 -1.03 -13.54
C ASN A 42 -11.27 -0.93 -12.32
N LYS A 43 -12.51 -1.42 -12.42
CA LYS A 43 -13.46 -1.39 -11.29
C LYS A 43 -13.01 -2.31 -10.14
N VAL A 44 -12.54 -3.51 -10.48
CA VAL A 44 -11.98 -4.45 -9.49
C VAL A 44 -10.71 -3.86 -8.86
N PHE A 45 -9.84 -3.27 -9.67
CA PHE A 45 -8.60 -2.67 -9.19
C PHE A 45 -8.83 -1.45 -8.29
N SER A 46 -9.75 -0.54 -8.65
CA SER A 46 -10.16 0.58 -7.79
C SER A 46 -10.70 0.07 -6.45
N THR A 47 -11.50 -1.01 -6.47
CA THR A 47 -12.03 -1.63 -5.24
C THR A 47 -10.91 -2.22 -4.36
N PHE A 48 -9.90 -2.85 -4.97
CA PHE A 48 -8.73 -3.36 -4.29
C PHE A 48 -7.93 -2.23 -3.62
N LEU A 49 -7.60 -1.17 -4.35
CA LEU A 49 -6.86 -0.02 -3.81
C LEU A 49 -7.61 0.68 -2.68
N ARG A 50 -8.94 0.86 -2.79
CA ARG A 50 -9.77 1.40 -1.71
C ARG A 50 -9.80 0.51 -0.48
N THR A 51 -9.68 -0.80 -0.65
CA THR A 51 -9.56 -1.74 0.47
C THR A 51 -8.23 -1.58 1.17
N LEU A 52 -7.12 -1.48 0.41
CA LEU A 52 -5.82 -1.17 0.99
C LEU A 52 -5.83 0.17 1.74
N TYR A 53 -6.45 1.20 1.17
CA TYR A 53 -6.59 2.50 1.82
C TYR A 53 -7.22 2.41 3.22
N ARG A 54 -8.28 1.61 3.36
CA ARG A 54 -8.94 1.35 4.64
C ARG A 54 -8.04 0.57 5.61
N ASP A 55 -7.36 -0.47 5.14
CA ASP A 55 -6.43 -1.27 5.94
C ASP A 55 -5.26 -0.41 6.47
N ILE A 56 -4.75 0.52 5.67
CA ILE A 56 -3.73 1.48 6.07
C ILE A 56 -4.28 2.46 7.11
N GLY A 57 -5.53 2.90 6.97
CA GLY A 57 -6.20 3.71 7.99
C GLY A 57 -6.27 3.00 9.35
N LEU A 58 -6.56 1.71 9.35
CA LEU A 58 -6.52 0.88 10.55
C LEU A 58 -5.09 0.75 11.09
N ALA A 59 -4.10 0.51 10.22
CA ALA A 59 -2.69 0.40 10.60
C ALA A 59 -2.20 1.67 11.30
N HIS A 60 -2.55 2.83 10.75
CA HIS A 60 -2.23 4.13 11.34
C HIS A 60 -2.83 4.30 12.74
N LYS A 61 -4.06 3.81 12.95
CA LYS A 61 -4.74 3.91 14.25
C LYS A 61 -4.10 3.03 15.33
N VAL A 62 -3.59 1.84 14.97
CA VAL A 62 -3.07 0.86 15.94
C VAL A 62 -1.55 0.92 16.14
N ALA A 63 -0.82 1.47 15.17
CA ALA A 63 0.64 1.63 15.19
C ALA A 63 1.02 2.98 14.56
N PRO A 64 0.82 4.10 15.27
CA PRO A 64 0.92 5.44 14.68
C PRO A 64 2.34 5.78 14.21
N GLN A 65 2.46 6.05 12.91
CA GLN A 65 3.69 6.47 12.22
C GLN A 65 3.30 7.37 11.03
N GLU A 66 4.04 8.46 10.82
CA GLU A 66 3.76 9.45 9.75
C GLU A 66 3.69 8.82 8.36
N ASN A 67 4.54 7.82 8.10
CA ASN A 67 4.57 7.12 6.82
C ASN A 67 3.23 6.45 6.43
N TRP A 68 2.33 6.15 7.37
CA TRP A 68 1.00 5.66 7.01
C TRP A 68 0.15 6.72 6.31
N ALA A 69 0.26 7.98 6.75
CA ALA A 69 -0.40 9.09 6.08
C ALA A 69 0.16 9.28 4.67
N GLU A 70 1.47 9.10 4.51
CA GLU A 70 2.14 9.17 3.21
C GLU A 70 1.65 8.09 2.23
N ILE A 71 1.50 6.84 2.69
CA ILE A 71 0.95 5.77 1.85
C ILE A 71 -0.47 6.13 1.40
N ARG A 72 -1.32 6.67 2.29
CA ARG A 72 -2.69 7.08 1.90
C ARG A 72 -2.69 8.19 0.87
N ARG A 73 -1.84 9.20 1.03
CA ARG A 73 -1.68 10.29 0.06
C ARG A 73 -1.28 9.77 -1.32
N GLU A 74 -0.36 8.81 -1.37
CA GLU A 74 0.02 8.17 -2.62
C GLU A 74 -1.13 7.35 -3.22
N LEU A 75 -1.86 6.60 -2.40
CA LEU A 75 -3.04 5.85 -2.87
C LEU A 75 -4.17 6.77 -3.38
N ASP A 76 -4.40 7.92 -2.76
CA ASP A 76 -5.37 8.91 -3.25
C ASP A 76 -4.98 9.39 -4.66
N GLY A 77 -3.71 9.72 -4.87
CA GLY A 77 -3.19 10.07 -6.21
C GLY A 77 -3.33 8.93 -7.22
N GLY A 78 -3.01 7.69 -6.82
CA GLY A 78 -3.17 6.51 -7.66
C GLY A 78 -4.64 6.22 -8.02
N LEU A 79 -5.56 6.40 -7.07
CA LEU A 79 -6.99 6.19 -7.27
C LEU A 79 -7.57 7.16 -8.29
N VAL A 80 -7.14 8.43 -8.31
CA VAL A 80 -7.55 9.40 -9.34
C VAL A 80 -7.19 8.89 -10.75
N MET A 81 -6.01 8.27 -10.91
CA MET A 81 -5.57 7.71 -12.19
C MET A 81 -6.42 6.50 -12.60
N VAL A 82 -6.65 5.57 -11.65
CA VAL A 82 -7.46 4.36 -11.90
C VAL A 82 -8.92 4.72 -12.22
N ASP A 83 -9.52 5.64 -11.47
CA ASP A 83 -10.89 6.09 -11.70
C ASP A 83 -11.03 6.82 -13.05
N SER A 84 -9.95 7.42 -13.54
CA SER A 84 -9.84 8.00 -14.90
C SER A 84 -9.54 6.96 -15.99
N LYS A 85 -9.57 5.66 -15.66
CA LYS A 85 -9.23 4.52 -16.54
C LYS A 85 -7.78 4.47 -17.01
N VAL A 86 -6.88 5.17 -16.34
CA VAL A 86 -5.43 5.19 -16.62
C VAL A 86 -4.69 4.42 -15.52
N SER A 87 -4.94 3.12 -15.41
CA SER A 87 -4.39 2.30 -14.33
C SER A 87 -2.86 2.26 -14.30
N HIS A 88 -2.20 2.24 -15.46
CA HIS A 88 -0.74 2.32 -15.53
C HIS A 88 -0.19 3.63 -14.94
N GLY A 89 -0.98 4.72 -14.97
CA GLY A 89 -0.62 6.01 -14.39
C GLY A 89 -0.43 5.97 -12.87
N ALA A 90 -0.99 4.97 -12.17
CA ALA A 90 -0.82 4.80 -10.73
C ALA A 90 0.53 4.20 -10.33
N MET A 91 1.33 3.71 -11.27
CA MET A 91 2.60 2.99 -11.00
C MET A 91 3.56 3.78 -10.10
N ASN A 92 3.76 5.08 -10.39
CA ASN A 92 4.67 5.91 -9.60
C ASN A 92 4.19 6.11 -8.16
N ASN A 93 2.88 6.29 -7.97
CA ASN A 93 2.29 6.39 -6.63
C ASN A 93 2.46 5.08 -5.85
N LEU A 94 2.18 3.94 -6.49
CA LEU A 94 2.33 2.63 -5.86
C LEU A 94 3.79 2.34 -5.47
N SER A 95 4.75 2.70 -6.32
CA SER A 95 6.18 2.57 -5.99
C SER A 95 6.58 3.41 -4.76
N ARG A 96 6.10 4.66 -4.65
CA ARG A 96 6.36 5.49 -3.46
C ARG A 96 5.67 4.94 -2.22
N ALA A 97 4.45 4.44 -2.35
CA ALA A 97 3.72 3.76 -1.28
C ALA A 97 4.49 2.53 -0.76
N ILE A 98 5.10 1.72 -1.65
CA ILE A 98 5.95 0.58 -1.28
C ILE A 98 7.16 1.05 -0.47
N SER A 99 7.81 2.13 -0.88
CA SER A 99 8.95 2.71 -0.16
C SER A 99 8.55 3.12 1.27
N HIS A 100 7.42 3.80 1.43
CA HIS A 100 6.92 4.17 2.76
C HIS A 100 6.58 2.96 3.63
N ALA A 101 5.93 1.93 3.08
CA ALA A 101 5.67 0.68 3.80
C ALA A 101 6.98 -0.01 4.23
N THR A 102 8.00 0.02 3.37
CA THR A 102 9.34 -0.51 3.66
C THR A 102 10.02 0.26 4.79
N THR A 103 9.90 1.60 4.82
CA THR A 103 10.41 2.43 5.91
C THR A 103 9.77 2.07 7.25
N ILE A 104 8.45 1.88 7.28
CA ILE A 104 7.71 1.46 8.49
C ILE A 104 8.22 0.10 8.99
N SER A 105 8.26 -0.89 8.10
CA SER A 105 8.74 -2.23 8.43
C SER A 105 10.17 -2.22 8.95
N ASN A 106 11.07 -1.50 8.29
CA ASN A 106 12.48 -1.43 8.71
C ASN A 106 12.62 -0.78 10.08
N ARG A 107 11.93 0.32 10.34
CA ARG A 107 11.96 1.01 11.64
C ARG A 107 11.44 0.10 12.76
N ALA A 108 10.33 -0.59 12.52
CA ALA A 108 9.76 -1.52 13.46
C ALA A 108 10.67 -2.74 13.70
N MET A 109 11.23 -3.31 12.63
CA MET A 109 12.18 -4.43 12.69
C MET A 109 13.42 -4.06 13.50
N THR A 110 14.04 -2.91 13.25
CA THR A 110 15.22 -2.47 14.00
C THR A 110 14.90 -2.36 15.48
N PHE A 111 13.80 -1.71 15.84
CA PHE A 111 13.38 -1.60 17.25
C PHE A 111 13.15 -2.97 17.91
N LEU A 112 12.51 -3.91 17.21
CA LEU A 112 12.24 -5.24 17.75
C LEU A 112 13.54 -6.04 17.94
N LYS A 113 14.49 -5.94 16.99
CA LYS A 113 15.81 -6.57 17.11
C LYS A 113 16.60 -6.02 18.30
N ASP A 114 16.62 -4.70 18.47
CA ASP A 114 17.30 -4.04 19.59
C ASP A 114 16.71 -4.46 20.95
N LYS A 115 15.45 -4.93 20.96
CA LYS A 115 14.74 -5.45 22.13
C LYS A 115 14.81 -6.97 22.28
N GLY A 116 15.42 -7.70 21.34
CA GLY A 116 15.47 -9.16 21.34
C GLY A 116 14.10 -9.82 21.10
N LEU A 117 13.18 -9.12 20.43
CA LEU A 117 11.83 -9.58 20.12
C LEU A 117 11.67 -10.10 18.68
N LEU A 118 12.73 -10.02 17.88
CA LEU A 118 12.86 -10.54 16.51
C LEU A 118 14.32 -10.92 16.24
#